data_AF-A0A2P2J2D1-F1
#
_entry.id   AF-A0A2P2J2D1-F1
#
_cell.length_a   1.000
_cell.length_b   1.000
_cell.length_c   1.000
_cell.angle_alpha   90.00
_cell.angle_beta   90.00
_cell.angle_gamma   90.00
#
_symmetry.space_group_name_H-M   'P 1'
#
loop_
_entity.id
_entity.type
_entity.pdbx_description
1 polymer ?
#
loop_
_entity_poly.entity_id
_entity_poly.type
_entity_poly.pdbx_seq_one_letter_code
_entity_poly.pdbx_strand_id
1 'polypeptide(L)'
;MQVWSNDKYWSAEHRVVVNSQKERFSFPFFFFPSHYVQIKPLDELVNEQNPAKYKEFNWGKFFASRNRSDFKKREVENIQIDHFKVPEQSA
;
A
#
# COMPACT_ATOMS: atom_id res chain seq x y z
N MET A 1 1.41 5.53 3.52
CA MET A 1 0.46 6.62 3.82
C MET A 1 -0.93 6.12 4.13
N GLN A 2 -1.64 5.46 3.22
CA GLN A 2 -3.03 5.04 3.44
C GLN A 2 -3.25 4.30 4.77
N VAL A 3 -2.46 3.25 5.02
CA VAL A 3 -2.51 2.48 6.27
C VAL A 3 -2.20 3.33 7.51
N TRP A 4 -1.06 4.04 7.53
CA TRP A 4 -0.69 4.95 8.63
C TRP A 4 -1.78 5.99 8.92
N SER A 5 -2.40 6.53 7.87
CA SER A 5 -3.42 7.56 7.98
C SER A 5 -4.82 7.02 8.35
N ASN A 6 -4.97 5.70 8.49
CA ASN A 6 -6.24 5.04 8.73
C ASN A 6 -7.35 5.44 7.71
N ASP A 7 -6.99 5.48 6.42
CA ASP A 7 -7.81 5.96 5.30
C ASP A 7 -8.14 7.46 5.28
N LYS A 8 -7.46 8.30 6.07
CA LYS A 8 -7.55 9.75 5.89
C LYS A 8 -6.94 10.21 4.56
N TYR A 9 -5.91 9.52 4.09
CA TYR A 9 -5.32 9.70 2.75
C TYR A 9 -5.36 8.39 1.99
N TRP A 10 -5.65 8.43 0.69
CA TRP A 10 -5.80 7.23 -0.14
C TRP A 10 -4.61 7.07 -1.08
N SER A 11 -4.25 5.82 -1.38
CA SER A 11 -3.21 5.53 -2.37
C SER A 11 -3.74 5.85 -3.76
N ALA A 12 -3.07 6.77 -4.47
CA ALA A 12 -3.51 7.19 -5.78
C ALA A 12 -3.27 6.09 -6.83
N GLU A 13 -4.34 5.61 -7.45
CA GLU A 13 -4.25 4.78 -8.66
C GLU A 13 -3.79 5.64 -9.84
N HIS A 14 -2.79 5.16 -10.56
CA HIS A 14 -2.24 5.87 -11.70
C HIS A 14 -1.70 4.87 -12.73
N ARG A 15 -1.72 5.28 -14.00
CA ARG A 15 -1.15 4.52 -15.12
C ARG A 15 -0.44 5.44 -16.10
N VAL A 16 0.56 4.91 -16.78
CA VAL A 16 1.22 5.58 -17.91
C VAL A 16 0.73 4.94 -19.20
N VAL A 17 0.41 5.77 -20.19
CA VAL A 17 0.02 5.33 -21.53
C VAL A 17 1.11 5.73 -22.51
N VAL A 18 1.44 4.83 -23.43
CA VAL A 18 2.43 5.07 -24.49
C VAL A 18 1.81 5.86 -25.65
N ASN A 19 2.62 6.60 -26.39
CA ASN A 19 2.21 7.28 -27.62
C ASN A 19 3.30 7.12 -28.70
N SER A 20 2.92 7.20 -29.97
CA SER A 20 3.82 7.03 -31.12
C SER A 20 4.42 8.32 -31.68
N GLN A 21 4.04 9.49 -31.12
CA GLN A 21 4.38 10.79 -31.69
C GLN A 21 5.60 11.43 -31.04
N LYS A 22 5.75 11.26 -29.73
CA LYS A 22 6.80 11.92 -28.95
C LYS A 22 7.23 11.10 -27.75
N GLU A 23 8.54 11.03 -27.54
CA GLU A 23 9.16 10.53 -26.32
C GLU A 23 8.69 11.27 -25.05
N ARG A 24 8.58 10.51 -23.95
CA ARG A 24 8.27 11.04 -22.63
C ARG A 24 9.27 10.51 -21.62
N PHE A 25 9.94 11.42 -20.92
CA PHE A 25 10.84 11.10 -19.81
C PHE A 25 10.23 11.54 -18.48
N SER A 26 10.50 10.78 -17.42
CA SER A 26 10.11 11.14 -16.05
C SER A 26 11.09 10.58 -15.05
N PHE A 27 11.31 11.31 -13.96
CA PHE A 27 12.22 10.94 -12.88
C PHE A 27 11.43 10.82 -11.57
N PRO A 28 10.77 9.67 -11.32
CA PRO A 28 9.99 9.52 -10.10
C PRO A 28 10.90 9.30 -8.89
N PHE A 29 10.57 9.97 -7.80
CA PHE A 29 11.22 9.78 -6.50
C PHE A 29 10.22 9.12 -5.55
N PHE A 30 10.66 8.07 -4.86
CA PHE A 30 9.84 7.32 -3.91
C PHE A 30 10.51 7.30 -2.56
N PHE A 31 9.73 7.57 -1.51
CA PHE A 31 10.16 7.46 -0.13
C PHE A 31 9.46 6.28 0.51
N PHE A 32 10.25 5.30 0.94
CA PHE A 32 9.74 4.09 1.57
C PHE A 32 10.24 3.99 3.03
N PRO A 33 9.44 3.38 3.92
CA PRO A 33 9.92 2.99 5.24
C PRO A 33 11.11 2.04 5.17
N SER A 34 11.92 1.98 6.22
CA SER A 34 12.93 0.92 6.39
C SER A 34 12.27 -0.46 6.44
N HIS A 35 12.96 -1.50 5.96
CA HIS A 35 12.38 -2.85 5.84
C HIS A 35 11.92 -3.48 7.17
N TYR A 36 12.51 -3.09 8.29
CA TYR A 36 12.14 -3.60 9.62
C TYR A 36 10.90 -2.92 10.21
N VAL A 37 10.38 -1.86 9.58
CA VAL A 37 9.25 -1.11 10.11
C VAL A 37 7.97 -1.95 10.08
N GLN A 38 7.25 -1.95 11.19
CA GLN A 38 5.89 -2.45 11.28
C GLN A 38 4.92 -1.32 10.92
N ILE A 39 4.04 -1.58 9.97
CA ILE A 39 3.03 -0.65 9.47
C ILE A 39 1.70 -1.01 10.11
N LYS A 40 1.12 -0.05 10.82
CA LYS A 40 -0.23 -0.07 11.37
C LYS A 40 -0.82 1.34 11.28
N PRO A 41 -2.14 1.54 11.45
CA PRO A 41 -2.69 2.88 11.68
C PRO A 41 -1.93 3.59 12.80
N LEU A 42 -1.64 4.89 12.61
CA LEU A 42 -0.99 5.71 13.64
C LEU A 42 -1.92 5.82 14.85
N ASP A 43 -1.36 5.66 16.04
CA ASP A 43 -2.14 5.57 17.28
C ASP A 43 -2.92 6.88 17.54
N GLU A 44 -2.39 8.03 17.10
CA GLU A 44 -3.04 9.35 17.20
C GLU A 44 -4.26 9.51 16.27
N LEU A 45 -4.42 8.62 15.29
CA LEU A 45 -5.53 8.62 14.33
C LEU A 45 -6.57 7.53 14.61
N VAL A 46 -6.37 6.73 15.65
CA VAL A 46 -7.28 5.65 16.07
C VAL A 46 -8.01 6.04 17.35
N ASN A 47 -9.33 5.91 17.35
CA ASN A 47 -10.19 6.11 18.53
C ASN A 47 -11.50 5.33 18.38
N GLU A 48 -12.41 5.44 19.35
CA GLU A 48 -13.71 4.74 19.33
C GLU A 48 -14.56 5.07 18.09
N GLN A 49 -14.48 6.30 17.59
CA GLN A 49 -15.23 6.76 16.41
C GLN A 49 -14.50 6.45 15.09
N ASN A 50 -13.20 6.18 15.13
CA ASN A 50 -12.37 5.80 13.98
C ASN A 50 -11.44 4.64 14.38
N PRO A 51 -11.97 3.41 14.53
CA PRO A 51 -11.17 2.26 14.91
C PRO A 51 -10.12 1.92 13.86
N ALA A 52 -9.12 1.12 14.23
CA ALA A 52 -8.07 0.69 13.31
C ALA A 52 -8.66 -0.14 12.15
N LYS A 53 -8.55 0.37 10.92
CA LYS A 53 -9.08 -0.27 9.71
C LYS A 53 -8.13 -1.30 9.11
N TYR A 54 -6.90 -1.39 9.62
CA TYR A 54 -5.85 -2.25 9.10
C TYR A 54 -5.15 -3.00 10.23
N LYS A 55 -4.83 -4.27 9.96
CA LYS A 55 -3.94 -5.09 10.78
C LYS A 55 -2.48 -4.65 10.59
N GLU A 56 -1.69 -4.81 11.63
CA GLU A 56 -0.24 -4.55 11.58
C GLU A 56 0.46 -5.54 10.64
N PHE A 57 1.44 -5.07 9.87
CA PHE A 57 2.29 -5.92 9.05
C PHE A 57 3.71 -5.38 8.88
N ASN A 58 4.65 -6.25 8.51
CA ASN A 58 6.02 -5.84 8.24
C ASN A 58 6.18 -5.26 6.82
N TRP A 59 6.71 -4.04 6.72
CA TRP A 59 6.91 -3.36 5.43
C TRP A 59 7.85 -4.12 4.50
N GLY A 60 9.00 -4.60 5.01
CA GLY A 60 9.98 -5.31 4.19
C GLY A 60 9.43 -6.59 3.56
N LYS A 61 8.65 -7.36 4.32
CA LYS A 61 7.97 -8.56 3.80
C LYS A 61 6.94 -8.20 2.71
N PHE A 62 6.12 -7.19 2.96
CA PHE A 62 5.14 -6.71 1.97
C PHE A 62 5.81 -6.24 0.69
N PHE A 63 6.81 -5.37 0.79
CA PHE A 63 7.56 -4.81 -0.34
C PHE A 63 8.27 -5.90 -1.15
N ALA A 64 8.97 -6.83 -0.49
CA ALA A 64 9.62 -7.94 -1.16
C ALA A 64 8.64 -8.86 -1.88
N SER A 65 7.46 -9.11 -1.29
CA SER A 65 6.41 -9.92 -1.92
C SER A 65 5.84 -9.23 -3.17
N ARG A 66 5.49 -7.94 -3.06
CA ARG A 66 5.02 -7.10 -4.16
C ARG A 66 6.00 -7.09 -5.34
N ASN A 67 7.27 -6.73 -5.08
CA ASN A 67 8.27 -6.64 -6.13
C ASN A 67 8.45 -7.98 -6.86
N ARG A 68 8.53 -9.09 -6.14
CA ARG A 68 8.69 -10.42 -6.76
C ARG A 68 7.54 -10.80 -7.69
N SER A 69 6.32 -10.37 -7.37
CA SER A 69 5.14 -10.54 -8.21
C SER A 69 5.17 -9.67 -9.47
N ASP A 70 5.71 -8.45 -9.37
CA ASP A 70 5.86 -7.56 -10.52
C ASP A 70 6.94 -8.07 -11.50
N PHE A 71 7.99 -8.75 -11.01
CA PHE A 71 9.03 -9.34 -11.84
C PHE A 71 8.64 -10.68 -12.49
N LYS A 72 7.83 -11.50 -11.83
CA LYS A 72 7.40 -12.81 -12.34
C LYS A 72 5.93 -13.04 -12.02
N LYS A 73 5.14 -13.33 -13.06
CA LYS A 73 3.75 -13.75 -12.88
C LYS A 73 3.71 -15.06 -12.07
N ARG A 74 3.00 -15.02 -10.96
CA ARG A 74 2.76 -16.16 -10.07
C ARG A 74 1.31 -16.62 -10.22
N GLU A 75 1.03 -17.85 -9.81
CA GLU A 75 -0.34 -18.40 -9.76
C GLU A 75 -1.12 -17.98 -8.51
N VAL A 76 -0.50 -17.14 -7.65
CA VAL A 76 -1.14 -16.57 -6.48
C VAL A 76 -1.47 -15.11 -6.73
N GLU A 77 -2.53 -14.63 -6.08
CA GLU A 77 -2.88 -13.22 -6.08
C GLU A 77 -1.72 -12.36 -5.59
N ASN A 78 -1.54 -11.21 -6.24
CA ASN A 78 -0.57 -10.23 -5.80
C ASN A 78 -1.07 -9.60 -4.50
N ILE A 79 -0.26 -9.70 -3.43
CA ILE A 79 -0.57 -9.04 -2.17
C ILE A 79 -0.85 -7.54 -2.41
N GLN A 80 -1.83 -6.99 -1.70
CA GLN A 80 -2.27 -5.60 -1.74
C GLN A 80 -2.53 -5.12 -0.33
N ILE A 81 -2.60 -3.80 -0.15
CA ILE A 81 -2.93 -3.18 1.15
C ILE A 81 -4.28 -3.68 1.69
N ASP A 82 -5.25 -3.94 0.81
CA ASP A 82 -6.59 -4.42 1.20
C ASP A 82 -6.57 -5.78 1.90
N HIS A 83 -5.56 -6.62 1.67
CA HIS A 83 -5.41 -7.90 2.38
C HIS A 83 -5.15 -7.71 3.88
N PHE A 84 -4.77 -6.50 4.30
CA PHE A 84 -4.58 -6.14 5.70
C PHE A 84 -5.77 -5.40 6.29
N LYS A 85 -6.84 -5.13 5.53
CA LYS A 85 -8.04 -4.50 6.11
C LYS A 85 -8.66 -5.41 7.17
N VAL A 86 -9.11 -4.79 8.25
CA VAL A 86 -9.94 -5.45 9.27
C VAL A 86 -11.35 -5.57 8.67
N PRO A 87 -12.01 -6.74 8.74
CA PRO A 87 -13.40 -6.87 8.32
C PRO A 87 -14.26 -5.87 9.09
N GLU A 88 -15.17 -5.18 8.42
CA GLU A 88 -16.17 -4.37 9.10
C GLU A 88 -16.96 -5.28 10.04
N GLN A 89 -16.99 -4.93 11.33
CA GLN A 89 -17.94 -5.55 12.24
C GLN A 89 -19.32 -5.11 11.77
N SER A 90 -20.13 -6.06 11.30
CA SER A 90 -21.53 -5.81 10.98
C SER A 90 -22.19 -5.22 12.23
N ALA A 91 -22.62 -3.97 12.13
CA ALA A 91 -23.49 -3.35 13.12
C ALA A 91 -24.89 -3.99 13.09
#